data_AF-A0A182RK98-F1
#
_entry.id   AF-A0A182RK98-F1
#
_cell.length_a   1.000
_cell.length_b   1.000
_cell.length_c   1.000
_cell.angle_alpha   90.00
_cell.angle_beta   90.00
_cell.angle_gamma   90.00
#
_symmetry.space_group_name_H-M   'P 1'
#
loop_
_entity.id
_entity.type
_entity.pdbx_description
1 polymer ?
#
loop_
_entity_poly.entity_id
_entity_poly.type
_entity_poly.pdbx_seq_one_letter_code
_entity_poly.pdbx_strand_id
1 'polypeptide(L)'
;MKTLALVALFGMCYCLNNILTVEAGRLASMQVVERLKEIEPKHAEIKYRIINFVYSAKYNLVQKSDEFYKQVINAKEGSLGSTIALEDEMLYQLDHQSASVDRSCLNFLKTIVENNMNVAGVGYTNCINDVEQGIDKELEHAQKLLEVDESEIFYQSLLDVFKGENIIAGPDAILAKLEKAAEIDAFASDYMSGIFNIVEQFTSKWNLRNGYQTCLTANESLLKVTYDASISQLTNICLGSIVQ
;
A
#
# COMPACT_ATOMS: atom_id res chain seq x y z
N MET A 1 -54.16 77.20 -33.58
CA MET A 1 -54.32 75.74 -33.38
C MET A 1 -53.27 75.01 -34.23
N LYS A 2 -52.45 74.19 -33.56
CA LYS A 2 -51.57 73.11 -34.08
C LYS A 2 -50.32 73.47 -34.90
N THR A 3 -49.27 73.70 -34.11
CA THR A 3 -47.84 73.30 -34.23
C THR A 3 -47.50 72.12 -35.15
N LEU A 4 -46.34 72.22 -35.82
CA LEU A 4 -45.42 71.08 -35.96
C LEU A 4 -43.95 71.56 -35.86
N ALA A 5 -43.21 70.89 -34.98
CA ALA A 5 -41.89 71.25 -34.51
C ALA A 5 -40.77 70.73 -35.42
N LEU A 6 -39.67 71.49 -35.45
CA LEU A 6 -38.37 71.12 -35.96
C LEU A 6 -37.87 69.82 -35.29
N VAL A 7 -37.56 68.80 -36.08
CA VAL A 7 -36.72 67.67 -35.69
C VAL A 7 -35.38 67.86 -36.37
N ALA A 8 -34.34 68.15 -35.59
CA ALA A 8 -32.97 68.15 -36.08
C ALA A 8 -32.07 67.40 -35.07
N LEU A 9 -31.35 66.43 -35.63
CA LEU A 9 -30.06 65.90 -35.19
C LEU A 9 -30.01 65.04 -33.92
N PHE A 10 -30.29 63.74 -34.10
CA PHE A 10 -29.57 62.67 -33.40
C PHE A 10 -29.12 61.63 -34.44
N GLY A 11 -28.06 61.98 -35.17
CA GLY A 11 -27.43 61.14 -36.18
C GLY A 11 -25.93 61.05 -35.94
N MET A 12 -25.51 60.66 -34.73
CA MET A 12 -24.13 60.30 -34.43
C MET A 12 -24.11 59.21 -33.37
N CYS A 13 -23.20 58.25 -33.55
CA CYS A 13 -22.79 57.22 -32.59
C CYS A 13 -23.47 55.83 -32.67
N TYR A 14 -23.33 55.12 -33.80
CA TYR A 14 -23.50 53.65 -33.83
C TYR A 14 -22.29 52.88 -34.42
N CYS A 15 -21.27 53.57 -34.94
CA CYS A 15 -20.09 52.91 -35.51
C CYS A 15 -18.91 52.77 -34.52
N LEU A 16 -18.89 53.53 -33.42
CA LEU A 16 -17.80 53.49 -32.43
C LEU A 16 -17.89 52.29 -31.47
N ASN A 17 -19.10 51.81 -31.16
CA ASN A 17 -19.28 50.67 -30.24
C ASN A 17 -18.77 49.35 -30.82
N ASN A 18 -18.80 49.17 -32.15
CA ASN A 18 -18.33 47.92 -32.78
C ASN A 18 -16.81 47.86 -32.96
N ILE A 19 -16.10 48.99 -33.00
CA ILE A 19 -14.64 49.01 -33.15
C ILE A 19 -13.97 48.74 -31.79
N LEU A 20 -14.49 49.37 -30.73
CA LEU A 20 -14.03 49.14 -29.35
C LEU A 20 -14.25 47.69 -28.88
N THR A 21 -15.34 47.04 -29.29
CA THR A 21 -15.59 45.62 -28.95
C THR A 21 -14.65 44.66 -29.68
N VAL A 22 -14.29 44.95 -30.94
CA VAL A 22 -13.34 44.14 -31.72
C VAL A 22 -11.92 44.27 -31.17
N GLU A 23 -11.50 45.45 -30.75
CA GLU A 23 -10.17 45.69 -30.18
C GLU A 23 -10.05 45.15 -28.74
N ALA A 24 -11.12 45.27 -27.94
CA ALA A 24 -11.22 44.64 -26.62
C ALA A 24 -11.19 43.10 -26.69
N GLY A 25 -11.91 42.49 -27.66
CA GLY A 25 -11.87 41.03 -27.88
C GLY A 25 -10.50 40.51 -28.31
N ARG A 26 -9.74 41.29 -29.09
CA ARG A 26 -8.35 40.97 -29.48
C ARG A 26 -7.38 41.06 -28.30
N LEU A 27 -7.53 42.05 -27.42
CA LEU A 27 -6.78 42.15 -26.16
C LEU A 27 -7.08 40.98 -25.21
N ALA A 28 -8.35 40.59 -25.08
CA ALA A 28 -8.76 39.43 -24.28
C ALA A 28 -8.22 38.10 -24.84
N SER A 29 -8.14 37.96 -26.17
CA SER A 29 -7.49 36.81 -26.82
C SER A 29 -6.00 36.69 -26.44
N MET A 30 -5.29 37.81 -26.34
CA MET A 30 -3.89 37.83 -25.88
C MET A 30 -3.77 37.47 -24.39
N GLN A 31 -4.73 37.88 -23.56
CA GLN A 31 -4.78 37.51 -22.14
C GLN A 31 -4.92 35.99 -21.95
N VAL A 32 -5.67 35.29 -22.81
CA VAL A 32 -5.73 33.82 -22.80
C VAL A 32 -4.34 33.20 -22.97
N VAL A 33 -3.53 33.71 -23.89
CA VAL A 33 -2.18 33.20 -24.16
C VAL A 33 -1.23 33.48 -23.00
N GLU A 34 -1.29 34.68 -22.41
CA GLU A 34 -0.47 34.97 -21.22
C GLU A 34 -0.89 34.10 -20.04
N ARG A 35 -2.19 33.87 -19.85
CA ARG A 35 -2.66 33.00 -18.77
C ARG A 35 -2.23 31.54 -18.96
N LEU A 36 -2.19 31.05 -20.20
CA LEU A 36 -1.62 29.74 -20.50
C LEU A 36 -0.14 29.66 -20.15
N LYS A 37 0.66 30.67 -20.51
CA LYS A 37 2.10 30.71 -20.18
C LYS A 37 2.35 30.70 -18.67
N GLU A 38 1.45 31.28 -17.88
CA GLU A 38 1.53 31.26 -16.43
C GLU A 38 1.11 29.91 -15.82
N ILE A 39 0.15 29.21 -16.41
CA ILE A 39 -0.40 27.95 -15.89
C ILE A 39 0.42 26.73 -16.33
N GLU A 40 0.94 26.72 -17.56
CA GLU A 40 1.73 25.62 -18.12
C GLU A 40 2.84 25.12 -17.18
N PRO A 41 3.74 25.96 -16.63
CA PRO A 41 4.82 25.49 -15.79
C PRO A 41 4.32 24.87 -14.48
N LYS A 42 3.23 25.38 -13.91
CA LYS A 42 2.61 24.82 -12.69
C LYS A 42 1.99 23.46 -12.97
N HIS A 43 1.28 23.37 -14.08
CA HIS A 43 0.67 22.13 -14.54
C HIS A 43 1.74 21.05 -14.83
N ALA A 44 2.87 21.42 -15.44
CA ALA A 44 4.01 20.52 -15.61
C ALA A 44 4.62 20.08 -14.27
N GLU A 45 4.87 21.03 -13.36
CA GLU A 45 5.43 20.75 -12.03
C GLU A 45 4.57 19.75 -11.24
N ILE A 46 3.24 19.91 -11.27
CA ILE A 46 2.32 19.01 -10.56
C ILE A 46 2.39 17.60 -11.11
N LYS A 47 2.45 17.44 -12.44
CA LYS A 47 2.62 16.12 -13.06
C LYS A 47 3.91 15.45 -12.59
N TYR A 48 5.03 16.19 -12.57
CA TYR A 48 6.29 15.67 -12.04
C TYR A 48 6.21 15.29 -10.56
N ARG A 49 5.55 16.13 -9.73
CA ARG A 49 5.35 15.85 -8.30
C ARG A 49 4.57 14.56 -8.09
N ILE A 50 3.45 14.37 -8.79
CA ILE A 50 2.62 13.16 -8.67
C ILE A 50 3.43 11.93 -9.09
N ILE A 51 4.12 11.97 -10.23
CA ILE A 51 4.95 10.85 -10.71
C ILE A 51 6.02 10.48 -9.68
N ASN A 52 6.79 11.45 -9.20
CA ASN A 52 7.83 11.22 -8.20
C ASN A 52 7.25 10.65 -6.90
N PHE A 53 6.05 11.11 -6.50
CA PHE A 53 5.34 10.59 -5.34
C PHE A 53 4.95 9.12 -5.51
N VAL A 54 4.40 8.75 -6.67
CA VAL A 54 4.05 7.36 -7.01
C VAL A 54 5.27 6.45 -6.98
N TYR A 55 6.38 6.88 -7.58
CA TYR A 55 7.64 6.12 -7.54
C TYR A 55 8.14 5.94 -6.11
N SER A 56 8.08 6.99 -5.30
CA SER A 56 8.45 6.93 -3.89
C SER A 56 7.54 5.98 -3.10
N ALA A 57 6.23 5.98 -3.37
CA ALA A 57 5.28 5.07 -2.76
C ALA A 57 5.55 3.60 -3.12
N LYS A 58 5.82 3.31 -4.41
CA LYS A 58 6.22 1.97 -4.87
C LYS A 58 7.51 1.51 -4.22
N TYR A 59 8.50 2.40 -4.11
CA TYR A 59 9.76 2.10 -3.42
C TYR A 59 9.54 1.80 -1.94
N ASN A 60 8.74 2.62 -1.23
CA ASN A 60 8.39 2.39 0.17
C ASN A 60 7.69 1.05 0.38
N LEU A 61 6.78 0.66 -0.53
CA LEU A 61 6.10 -0.63 -0.49
C LEU A 61 7.11 -1.80 -0.52
N VAL A 62 8.11 -1.74 -1.40
CA VAL A 62 9.18 -2.74 -1.48
C VAL A 62 9.99 -2.79 -0.19
N GLN A 63 10.37 -1.63 0.36
CA GLN A 63 11.10 -1.59 1.64
C GLN A 63 10.28 -2.20 2.79
N LYS A 64 8.97 -1.92 2.84
CA LYS A 64 8.09 -2.49 3.87
C LYS A 64 7.89 -3.99 3.72
N SER A 65 7.84 -4.50 2.51
CA SER A 65 7.85 -5.94 2.25
C SER A 65 9.14 -6.60 2.75
N ASP A 66 10.32 -6.01 2.48
CA ASP A 66 11.61 -6.49 3.00
C ASP A 66 11.67 -6.47 4.54
N GLU A 67 11.20 -5.39 5.18
CA GLU A 67 11.09 -5.30 6.64
C GLU A 67 10.18 -6.40 7.21
N PHE A 68 9.08 -6.71 6.53
CA PHE A 68 8.17 -7.79 6.93
C PHE A 68 8.85 -9.16 6.86
N TYR A 69 9.55 -9.47 5.76
CA TYR A 69 10.27 -10.73 5.60
C TYR A 69 11.35 -10.93 6.68
N LYS A 70 12.11 -9.87 7.00
CA LYS A 70 13.07 -9.91 8.11
C LYS A 70 12.42 -10.26 9.44
N GLN A 71 11.23 -9.73 9.71
CA GLN A 71 10.49 -10.06 10.93
C GLN A 71 9.99 -11.51 10.94
N VAL A 72 9.49 -12.02 9.81
CA VAL A 72 9.07 -13.43 9.66
C VAL A 72 10.24 -14.37 9.90
N ILE A 73 11.42 -14.08 9.32
CA ILE A 73 12.64 -14.87 9.50
C ILE A 73 13.07 -14.86 10.97
N ASN A 74 13.16 -13.69 11.61
CA ASN A 74 13.57 -13.60 13.01
C ASN A 74 12.61 -14.35 13.95
N ALA A 75 11.30 -14.23 13.72
CA ALA A 75 10.30 -14.97 14.49
C ALA A 75 10.44 -16.49 14.29
N LYS A 76 10.72 -16.92 13.05
CA LYS A 76 10.97 -18.32 12.74
C LYS A 76 12.21 -18.86 13.46
N GLU A 77 13.31 -18.13 13.39
CA GLU A 77 14.57 -18.48 14.03
C GLU A 77 14.40 -18.65 15.55
N GLY A 78 13.74 -17.68 16.20
CA GLY A 78 13.44 -17.76 17.63
C GLY A 78 12.60 -18.99 17.98
N SER A 79 11.57 -19.28 17.18
CA SER A 79 10.68 -20.43 17.39
C SER A 79 11.39 -21.78 17.20
N LEU A 80 12.26 -21.88 16.19
CA LEU A 80 13.11 -23.06 15.99
C LEU A 80 14.08 -23.24 17.15
N GLY A 81 14.69 -22.17 17.65
CA GLY A 81 15.56 -22.23 18.82
C GLY A 81 14.85 -22.79 20.05
N SER A 82 13.63 -22.31 20.34
CA SER A 82 12.80 -22.85 21.44
C SER A 82 12.46 -24.33 21.25
N THR A 83 12.14 -24.73 20.02
CA THR A 83 11.77 -26.11 19.67
C THR A 83 12.95 -27.07 19.85
N ILE A 84 14.14 -26.68 19.38
CA ILE A 84 15.38 -27.46 19.53
C ILE A 84 15.73 -27.61 21.01
N ALA A 85 15.63 -26.53 21.79
CA ALA A 85 15.90 -26.61 23.23
C ALA A 85 14.95 -27.58 23.96
N LEU A 86 13.67 -27.62 23.58
CA LEU A 86 12.71 -28.58 24.11
C LEU A 86 13.09 -30.03 23.72
N GLU A 87 13.54 -30.25 22.49
CA GLU A 87 13.98 -31.57 22.02
C GLU A 87 15.23 -32.03 22.79
N ASP A 88 16.23 -31.16 22.92
CA ASP A 88 17.46 -31.43 23.67
C ASP A 88 17.15 -31.80 25.13
N GLU A 89 16.24 -31.08 25.79
CA GLU A 89 15.79 -31.39 27.14
C GLU A 89 15.17 -32.79 27.20
N MET A 90 14.28 -33.12 26.26
CA MET A 90 13.63 -34.42 26.21
C MET A 90 14.62 -35.57 25.93
N LEU A 91 15.54 -35.37 24.98
CA LEU A 91 16.58 -36.35 24.67
C LEU A 91 17.52 -36.57 25.86
N TYR A 92 17.89 -35.50 26.57
CA TYR A 92 18.67 -35.60 27.80
C TYR A 92 17.98 -36.52 28.83
N GLN A 93 16.67 -36.34 29.04
CA GLN A 93 15.89 -37.21 29.92
C GLN A 93 15.95 -38.68 29.47
N LEU A 94 15.84 -38.96 28.16
CA LEU A 94 15.84 -40.34 27.64
C LEU A 94 17.23 -41.00 27.68
N ASP A 95 18.29 -40.24 27.46
CA ASP A 95 19.66 -40.74 27.34
C ASP A 95 20.32 -41.03 28.68
N HIS A 96 19.94 -40.30 29.74
CA HIS A 96 20.57 -40.40 31.06
C HIS A 96 19.85 -41.34 32.03
N GLN A 97 19.05 -42.28 31.50
CA GLN A 97 18.38 -43.29 32.29
C GLN A 97 19.34 -44.38 32.80
N SER A 98 19.03 -44.92 33.99
CA SER A 98 19.81 -45.99 34.60
C SER A 98 19.78 -47.26 33.75
N ALA A 99 20.79 -48.13 33.93
CA ALA A 99 20.89 -49.38 33.18
C ALA A 99 19.76 -50.38 33.46
N SER A 100 18.97 -50.19 34.52
CA SER A 100 17.82 -51.04 34.84
C SER A 100 16.57 -50.74 34.03
N VAL A 101 16.53 -49.59 33.33
CA VAL A 101 15.39 -49.18 32.50
C VAL A 101 15.41 -49.94 31.18
N ASP A 102 14.24 -50.40 30.71
CA ASP A 102 14.12 -51.13 29.44
C ASP A 102 14.53 -50.25 28.25
N ARG A 103 15.64 -50.64 27.61
CA ARG A 103 16.20 -49.95 26.44
C ARG A 103 15.27 -49.98 25.22
N SER A 104 14.45 -51.02 25.08
CA SER A 104 13.48 -51.09 23.98
C SER A 104 12.39 -50.04 24.16
N CYS A 105 11.91 -49.88 25.40
CA CYS A 105 10.94 -48.83 25.76
C CYS A 105 11.51 -47.43 25.53
N LEU A 106 12.76 -47.18 25.96
CA LEU A 106 13.43 -45.89 25.72
C LEU A 106 13.61 -45.58 24.23
N ASN A 107 14.01 -46.56 23.43
CA ASN A 107 14.15 -46.37 21.98
C ASN A 107 12.79 -46.05 21.33
N PHE A 108 11.72 -46.68 21.79
CA PHE A 108 10.38 -46.36 21.31
C PHE A 108 9.96 -44.92 21.64
N LEU A 109 10.25 -44.44 22.86
CA LEU A 109 10.01 -43.05 23.23
C LEU A 109 10.84 -42.08 22.39
N LYS A 110 12.10 -42.40 22.07
CA LYS A 110 12.92 -41.58 21.15
C LYS A 110 12.28 -41.47 19.77
N THR A 111 11.79 -42.58 19.21
CA THR A 111 11.05 -42.55 17.94
C THR A 111 9.78 -41.70 18.03
N ILE A 112 9.06 -41.72 19.16
CA ILE A 112 7.90 -40.84 19.37
C ILE A 112 8.31 -39.36 19.35
N VAL A 113 9.37 -39.00 20.08
CA VAL A 113 9.89 -37.62 20.13
C VAL A 113 10.29 -37.15 18.73
N GLU A 114 11.05 -37.95 17.99
CA GLU A 114 11.45 -37.67 16.61
C GLU A 114 10.23 -37.47 15.68
N ASN A 115 9.21 -38.34 15.79
CA ASN A 115 7.98 -38.20 15.01
C ASN A 115 7.21 -36.92 15.37
N ASN A 116 7.14 -36.55 16.64
CA ASN A 116 6.49 -35.31 17.06
C ASN A 116 7.24 -34.07 16.54
N MET A 117 8.57 -34.10 16.51
CA MET A 117 9.38 -33.06 15.86
C MET A 117 9.07 -32.92 14.38
N ASN A 118 8.97 -34.04 13.65
CA ASN A 118 8.61 -34.02 12.24
C ASN A 118 7.22 -33.43 12.00
N VAL A 119 6.24 -33.77 12.84
CA VAL A 119 4.88 -33.22 12.76
C VAL A 119 4.89 -31.71 13.06
N ALA A 120 5.63 -31.27 14.08
CA ALA A 120 5.80 -29.85 14.37
C ALA A 120 6.46 -29.10 13.18
N GLY A 121 7.44 -29.72 12.52
CA GLY A 121 8.07 -29.21 11.30
C GLY A 121 7.07 -28.94 10.16
N VAL A 122 6.09 -29.84 9.98
CA VAL A 122 4.99 -29.63 9.02
C VAL A 122 4.12 -28.44 9.43
N GLY A 123 3.72 -28.37 10.71
CA GLY A 123 2.90 -27.27 11.22
C GLY A 123 3.58 -25.90 11.05
N TYR A 124 4.88 -25.84 11.32
CA TYR A 124 5.72 -24.68 11.06
C TYR A 124 5.79 -24.28 9.58
N THR A 125 5.90 -25.26 8.69
CA THR A 125 5.91 -25.01 7.24
C THR A 125 4.58 -24.42 6.80
N ASN A 126 3.46 -24.92 7.33
CA ASN A 126 2.14 -24.38 7.05
C ASN A 126 1.99 -22.93 7.54
N CYS A 127 2.49 -22.60 8.73
CA CYS A 127 2.50 -21.21 9.20
C CYS A 127 3.21 -20.25 8.23
N ILE A 128 4.34 -20.68 7.65
CA ILE A 128 5.09 -19.89 6.65
C ILE A 128 4.27 -19.73 5.37
N ASN A 129 3.72 -20.83 4.85
CA ASN A 129 2.92 -20.78 3.63
C ASN A 129 1.69 -19.88 3.77
N ASP A 130 1.04 -19.88 4.93
CA ASP A 130 -0.13 -19.06 5.20
C ASP A 130 0.22 -17.56 5.25
N VAL A 131 1.33 -17.21 5.90
CA VAL A 131 1.79 -15.81 5.95
C VAL A 131 2.28 -15.32 4.59
N GLU A 132 2.94 -16.18 3.81
CA GLU A 132 3.37 -15.89 2.42
C GLU A 132 2.18 -15.56 1.52
N GLN A 133 1.17 -16.44 1.50
CA GLN A 133 -0.04 -16.20 0.72
C GLN A 133 -0.75 -14.90 1.15
N GLY A 134 -0.72 -14.60 2.45
CA GLY A 134 -1.26 -13.37 3.01
C GLY A 134 -0.53 -12.12 2.51
N ILE A 135 0.81 -12.11 2.57
CA ILE A 135 1.61 -10.95 2.13
C ILE A 135 1.54 -10.76 0.61
N ASP A 136 1.59 -11.83 -0.17
CA ASP A 136 1.50 -11.78 -1.63
C ASP A 136 0.19 -11.13 -2.09
N LYS A 137 -0.93 -11.54 -1.48
CA LYS A 137 -2.25 -10.98 -1.80
C LYS A 137 -2.33 -9.49 -1.47
N GLU A 138 -1.80 -9.08 -0.32
CA GLU A 138 -1.80 -7.67 0.08
C GLU A 138 -0.84 -6.84 -0.77
N LEU A 139 0.30 -7.40 -1.17
CA LEU A 139 1.26 -6.76 -2.05
C LEU A 139 0.68 -6.58 -3.46
N GLU A 140 0.05 -7.61 -4.02
CA GLU A 140 -0.64 -7.54 -5.31
C GLU A 140 -1.76 -6.48 -5.28
N HIS A 141 -2.55 -6.45 -4.21
CA HIS A 141 -3.60 -5.45 -4.03
C HIS A 141 -3.04 -4.02 -3.95
N ALA A 142 -1.99 -3.80 -3.15
CA ALA A 142 -1.34 -2.50 -3.03
C ALA A 142 -0.71 -2.08 -4.37
N GLN A 143 -0.06 -3.00 -5.09
CA GLN A 143 0.51 -2.72 -6.41
C GLN A 143 -0.55 -2.30 -7.42
N LYS A 144 -1.68 -3.01 -7.50
CA LYS A 144 -2.82 -2.64 -8.36
C LYS A 144 -3.38 -1.26 -8.04
N LEU A 145 -3.47 -0.90 -6.76
CA LEU A 145 -3.93 0.44 -6.36
C LEU A 145 -2.90 1.54 -6.66
N LEU A 146 -1.61 1.19 -6.72
CA LEU A 146 -0.52 2.06 -7.13
C LEU A 146 -0.24 2.01 -8.65
N GLU A 147 -0.97 1.21 -9.41
CA GLU A 147 -0.98 1.27 -10.87
C GLU A 147 -1.67 2.56 -11.27
N VAL A 148 -0.85 3.59 -11.38
CA VAL A 148 -1.24 4.87 -11.92
C VAL A 148 -1.37 4.72 -13.42
N ASP A 149 -2.59 4.92 -13.92
CA ASP A 149 -2.74 5.28 -15.32
C ASP A 149 -2.17 6.68 -15.50
N GLU A 150 -0.90 6.73 -15.89
CA GLU A 150 -0.19 7.96 -16.21
C GLU A 150 -1.01 8.80 -17.21
N SER A 151 -1.80 8.14 -18.05
CA SER A 151 -2.68 8.78 -19.01
C SER A 151 -3.78 9.60 -18.33
N GLU A 152 -4.33 9.24 -17.17
CA GLU A 152 -5.28 10.09 -16.43
C GLU A 152 -4.63 11.36 -15.89
N ILE A 153 -3.36 11.28 -15.48
CA ILE A 153 -2.56 12.45 -15.05
C ILE A 153 -2.18 13.30 -16.27
N PHE A 154 -1.89 12.67 -17.40
CA PHE A 154 -1.43 13.35 -18.61
C PHE A 154 -2.58 13.93 -19.46
N TYR A 155 -3.76 13.30 -19.49
CA TYR A 155 -4.92 13.66 -20.31
C TYR A 155 -5.87 14.70 -19.70
N GLN A 156 -5.60 15.21 -18.49
CA GLN A 156 -5.99 16.60 -18.19
C GLN A 156 -5.17 17.50 -19.11
N SER A 157 -5.66 17.67 -20.34
CA SER A 157 -5.03 18.47 -21.37
C SER A 157 -5.27 19.93 -21.02
N LEU A 158 -4.18 20.65 -20.73
CA LEU A 158 -4.20 22.10 -20.52
C LEU A 158 -4.92 22.84 -21.66
N LEU A 159 -4.95 22.24 -22.86
CA LEU A 159 -5.55 22.80 -24.05
C LEU A 159 -7.03 22.40 -24.25
N ASP A 160 -7.60 21.54 -23.41
CA ASP A 160 -9.02 21.16 -23.53
C ASP A 160 -9.96 22.32 -23.23
N VAL A 161 -9.46 23.38 -22.59
CA VAL A 161 -10.18 24.65 -22.39
C VAL A 161 -10.63 25.29 -23.72
N PHE A 162 -9.97 24.97 -24.84
CA PHE A 162 -10.31 25.45 -26.18
C PHE A 162 -11.39 24.62 -26.88
N LYS A 163 -11.74 23.43 -26.39
CA LYS A 163 -12.68 22.53 -27.06
C LYS A 163 -14.07 23.18 -27.12
N GLY A 164 -14.54 23.43 -28.34
CA GLY A 164 -15.83 24.07 -28.61
C GLY A 164 -15.84 25.60 -28.46
N GLU A 165 -14.70 26.22 -28.17
CA GLU A 165 -14.58 27.68 -28.01
C GLU A 165 -13.83 28.30 -29.19
N ASN A 166 -14.05 29.59 -29.41
CA ASN A 166 -13.30 30.38 -30.38
C ASN A 166 -12.52 31.47 -29.64
N ILE A 167 -11.19 31.39 -29.66
CA ILE A 167 -10.32 32.32 -28.93
C ILE A 167 -10.54 33.79 -29.30
N ILE A 168 -10.93 34.09 -30.55
CA ILE A 168 -11.16 35.45 -31.04
C ILE A 168 -12.57 35.95 -30.73
N ALA A 169 -13.57 35.07 -30.81
CA ALA A 169 -14.98 35.45 -30.64
C ALA A 169 -15.51 35.27 -29.21
N GLY A 170 -14.86 34.47 -28.37
CA GLY A 170 -15.26 34.17 -27.00
C GLY A 170 -14.07 33.90 -26.06
N PRO A 171 -13.09 34.82 -25.94
CA PRO A 171 -11.93 34.64 -25.06
C PRO A 171 -12.31 34.50 -23.57
N ASP A 172 -13.37 35.18 -23.12
CA ASP A 172 -13.80 35.17 -21.72
C ASP A 172 -14.25 33.78 -21.25
N ALA A 173 -14.88 33.00 -22.13
CA ALA A 173 -15.27 31.62 -21.81
C ALA A 173 -14.06 30.71 -21.60
N ILE A 174 -12.96 30.95 -22.33
CA ILE A 174 -11.70 30.22 -22.17
C ILE A 174 -10.98 30.65 -20.89
N LEU A 175 -10.95 31.95 -20.59
CA LEU A 175 -10.38 32.49 -19.35
C LEU A 175 -11.07 31.91 -18.11
N ALA A 176 -12.40 31.82 -18.11
CA ALA A 176 -13.16 31.22 -17.01
C ALA A 176 -12.83 29.72 -16.82
N LYS A 177 -12.57 28.97 -17.90
CA LYS A 177 -12.13 27.58 -17.82
C LYS A 177 -10.70 27.46 -17.27
N LEU A 178 -9.80 28.39 -17.64
CA LEU A 178 -8.43 28.44 -17.13
C LEU A 178 -8.35 28.79 -15.63
N GLU A 179 -9.28 29.60 -15.11
CA GLU A 179 -9.36 29.85 -13.66
C GLU A 179 -9.74 28.60 -12.87
N LYS A 180 -10.70 27.79 -13.34
CA LYS A 180 -11.00 26.49 -12.70
C LYS A 180 -9.84 25.50 -12.79
N ALA A 181 -9.05 25.57 -13.86
CA ALA A 181 -7.82 24.79 -13.98
C ALA A 181 -6.71 25.26 -13.00
N ALA A 182 -6.86 26.38 -12.29
CA ALA A 182 -5.94 26.75 -11.22
C ALA A 182 -6.19 25.98 -9.91
N GLU A 183 -7.28 25.21 -9.80
CA GLU A 183 -7.58 24.32 -8.65
C GLU A 183 -6.78 23.00 -8.68
N ILE A 184 -5.85 22.81 -9.62
CA ILE A 184 -5.07 21.58 -9.81
C ILE A 184 -4.20 21.22 -8.59
N ASP A 185 -3.78 22.20 -7.78
CA ASP A 185 -3.04 21.94 -6.54
C ASP A 185 -3.86 21.11 -5.54
N ALA A 186 -5.18 21.34 -5.46
CA ALA A 186 -6.08 20.58 -4.59
C ALA A 186 -6.22 19.12 -5.08
N PHE A 187 -6.39 18.94 -6.40
CA PHE A 187 -6.42 17.61 -7.01
C PHE A 187 -5.14 16.82 -6.73
N ALA A 188 -3.98 17.45 -6.90
CA ALA A 188 -2.69 16.83 -6.65
C ALA A 188 -2.55 16.38 -5.18
N SER A 189 -2.99 17.22 -4.25
CA SER A 189 -2.98 16.92 -2.82
C SER A 189 -3.88 15.72 -2.48
N ASP A 190 -5.11 15.70 -2.99
CA ASP A 190 -6.06 14.60 -2.75
C ASP A 190 -5.55 13.28 -3.34
N TYR A 191 -4.96 13.34 -4.53
CA TYR A 191 -4.36 12.19 -5.21
C TYR A 191 -3.17 11.62 -4.42
N MET A 192 -2.24 12.47 -3.99
CA MET A 192 -1.10 12.08 -3.17
C MET A 192 -1.55 11.50 -1.81
N SER A 193 -2.60 12.06 -1.20
CA SER A 193 -3.20 11.53 0.03
C SER A 193 -3.78 10.12 -0.17
N GLY A 194 -4.45 9.88 -1.31
CA GLY A 194 -4.93 8.55 -1.70
C GLY A 194 -3.80 7.53 -1.79
N ILE A 195 -2.71 7.86 -2.49
CA ILE A 195 -1.51 7.02 -2.61
C ILE A 195 -0.87 6.75 -1.25
N PHE A 196 -0.74 7.77 -0.41
CA PHE A 196 -0.20 7.62 0.93
C PHE A 196 -1.02 6.62 1.75
N ASN A 197 -2.36 6.73 1.70
CA ASN A 197 -3.25 5.81 2.39
C ASN A 197 -3.10 4.36 1.92
N ILE A 198 -2.79 4.12 0.64
CA ILE A 198 -2.54 2.76 0.13
C ILE A 198 -1.30 2.14 0.80
N VAL A 199 -0.21 2.91 0.88
CA VAL A 199 1.04 2.45 1.53
C VAL A 199 0.83 2.22 3.03
N GLU A 200 0.11 3.11 3.71
CA GLU A 200 -0.23 2.95 5.13
C GLU A 200 -1.16 1.75 5.38
N GLN A 201 -2.13 1.50 4.50
CA GLN A 201 -3.00 0.34 4.62
C GLN A 201 -2.24 -0.97 4.46
N PHE A 202 -1.24 -1.04 3.58
CA PHE A 202 -0.34 -2.18 3.48
C PHE A 202 0.50 -2.34 4.76
N THR A 203 1.07 -1.23 5.25
CA THR A 203 1.96 -1.23 6.41
C THR A 203 1.24 -1.57 7.72
N SER A 204 -0.05 -1.24 7.82
CA SER A 204 -0.89 -1.50 9.00
C SER A 204 -1.43 -2.93 9.09
N LYS A 205 -1.04 -3.85 8.20
CA LYS A 205 -1.42 -5.28 8.22
C LYS A 205 -0.71 -6.09 9.32
N TRP A 206 -0.62 -5.52 10.53
CA TRP A 206 -0.13 -6.15 11.75
C TRP A 206 -0.79 -7.51 12.05
N ASN A 207 -2.01 -7.73 11.56
CA ASN A 207 -2.72 -9.00 11.69
C ASN A 207 -2.02 -10.18 11.02
N LEU A 208 -1.29 -9.98 9.91
CA LEU A 208 -0.53 -11.07 9.27
C LEU A 208 0.64 -11.51 10.15
N ARG A 209 1.38 -10.55 10.70
CA ARG A 209 2.47 -10.81 11.65
C ARG A 209 1.95 -11.48 12.92
N ASN A 210 0.87 -10.96 13.50
CA ASN A 210 0.26 -11.55 14.68
C ASN A 210 -0.22 -12.97 14.42
N GLY A 211 -0.90 -13.20 13.29
CA GLY A 211 -1.37 -14.53 12.89
C GLY A 211 -0.22 -15.51 12.76
N TYR A 212 0.89 -15.11 12.13
CA TYR A 212 2.09 -15.92 12.05
C TYR A 212 2.68 -16.25 13.42
N GLN A 213 2.87 -15.23 14.29
CA GLN A 213 3.38 -15.44 15.65
C GLN A 213 2.49 -16.38 16.46
N THR A 214 1.17 -16.20 16.38
CA THR A 214 0.19 -17.08 17.04
C THR A 214 0.29 -18.51 16.51
N CYS A 215 0.45 -18.70 15.20
CA CYS A 215 0.63 -20.01 14.60
C CYS A 215 1.91 -20.70 15.10
N LEU A 216 3.03 -19.97 15.19
CA LEU A 216 4.29 -20.49 15.75
C LEU A 216 4.11 -20.93 17.20
N THR A 217 3.59 -20.05 18.07
CA THR A 217 3.36 -20.35 19.49
C THR A 217 2.39 -21.51 19.69
N ALA A 218 1.37 -21.65 18.85
CA ALA A 218 0.45 -22.77 18.92
C ALA A 218 1.15 -24.11 18.62
N ASN A 219 2.04 -24.15 17.63
CA ASN A 219 2.83 -25.34 17.31
C ASN A 219 3.83 -25.68 18.41
N GLU A 220 4.52 -24.68 18.98
CA GLU A 220 5.42 -24.87 20.13
C GLU A 220 4.68 -25.45 21.33
N SER A 221 3.50 -24.88 21.66
CA SER A 221 2.67 -25.33 22.76
C SER A 221 2.20 -26.77 22.56
N LEU A 222 1.78 -27.12 21.34
CA LEU A 222 1.36 -28.48 21.00
C LEU A 222 2.51 -29.47 21.13
N LEU A 223 3.70 -29.14 20.62
CA LEU A 223 4.89 -29.97 20.76
C LEU A 223 5.23 -30.18 22.23
N LYS A 224 5.21 -29.11 23.05
CA LYS A 224 5.46 -29.21 24.48
C LYS A 224 4.50 -30.20 25.16
N VAL A 225 3.21 -30.16 24.84
CA VAL A 225 2.22 -31.13 25.37
C VAL A 225 2.59 -32.57 25.01
N THR A 226 3.09 -32.81 23.79
CA THR A 226 3.53 -34.15 23.37
C THR A 226 4.78 -34.62 24.14
N TYR A 227 5.65 -33.70 24.55
CA TYR A 227 6.82 -34.00 25.38
C TYR A 227 6.43 -34.29 26.82
N ASP A 228 5.53 -33.48 27.40
CA ASP A 228 4.98 -33.75 28.74
C ASP A 228 4.32 -35.15 28.80
N ALA A 229 3.66 -35.57 27.71
CA ALA A 229 3.13 -36.92 27.57
C ALA A 229 4.24 -37.98 27.47
N SER A 230 5.33 -37.71 26.74
CA SER A 230 6.48 -38.61 26.61
C SER A 230 7.22 -38.79 27.95
N ILE A 231 7.34 -37.72 28.74
CA ILE A 231 7.85 -37.77 30.11
C ILE A 231 6.95 -38.61 31.04
N SER A 232 5.64 -38.48 30.88
CA SER A 232 4.68 -39.30 31.62
C SER A 232 4.80 -40.79 31.26
N GLN A 233 5.06 -41.11 29.98
CA GLN A 233 5.31 -42.48 29.53
C GLN A 233 6.65 -43.01 30.02
N LEU A 234 7.70 -42.18 30.03
CA LEU A 234 9.01 -42.53 30.58
C LEU A 234 8.89 -43.00 32.04
N THR A 235 8.17 -42.25 32.87
CA THR A 235 8.04 -42.52 34.31
C THR A 235 7.08 -43.66 34.62
N ASN A 236 5.92 -43.70 33.97
CA ASN A 236 4.86 -44.65 34.34
C ASN A 236 4.88 -45.97 33.56
N ILE A 237 5.44 -45.97 32.34
CA ILE A 237 5.46 -47.15 31.47
C ILE A 237 6.87 -47.73 31.38
N CYS A 238 7.86 -46.91 31.04
CA CYS A 238 9.24 -47.38 30.95
C CYS A 238 9.92 -47.53 32.32
N LEU A 239 9.27 -47.08 33.40
CA LEU A 239 9.79 -47.11 34.78
C LEU A 239 11.14 -46.37 34.92
N GLY A 240 11.35 -45.34 34.11
CA GLY A 240 12.45 -44.40 34.22
C GLY A 240 12.20 -43.32 35.28
N SER A 241 13.15 -42.42 35.43
CA SER A 241 13.09 -41.29 36.37
C SER A 241 13.39 -39.97 35.68
N ILE A 242 12.89 -38.87 36.22
CA ILE A 242 13.30 -37.53 35.77
C ILE A 242 14.74 -37.28 36.26
N VAL A 243 15.62 -36.99 35.32
CA VAL A 243 17.03 -36.67 35.56
C VAL A 243 17.14 -35.16 35.77
N GLN A 244 17.84 -34.76 36.83
CA GLN A 244 18.12 -33.35 37.13
C GLN A 244 19.34 -32.83 36.37
#